data_AF-A0A2T5LZG3-F1
#
_entry.id   AF-A0A2T5LZG3-F1
#
_cell.length_a   1.000
_cell.length_b   1.000
_cell.length_c   1.000
_cell.angle_alpha   90.00
_cell.angle_beta   90.00
_cell.angle_gamma   90.00
#
_symmetry.space_group_name_H-M   'P 1'
#
loop_
_entity.id
_entity.type
_entity.pdbx_description
1 polymer ?
#
loop_
_entity_poly.entity_id
_entity_poly.type
_entity_poly.pdbx_seq_one_letter_code
_entity_poly.pdbx_strand_id
1 'polypeptide(L)'
;MRSLSPVLASLANVFKIPLSQTTFRPSVSRVISALPSTTGSSSTQQAPATRPFSSTSSLLKRKGNAPRIDKRITLIRYFLHHPLTPRPLRFSRTRFLRHWTIHRAWQLYQSQSRKAQQLELQRQWQAMSAACEELRTGAGDGGRLFRKSMIKTKVFQDMFPIEYGRLQTEAPSREGWNHEWKRMEKK
;
A
#
# COMPACT_ATOMS: atom_id res chain seq x y z
N MET A 1 -28.05 -23.28 28.60
CA MET A 1 -26.70 -22.87 28.14
C MET A 1 -26.63 -21.35 28.21
N ARG A 2 -25.82 -20.77 29.11
CA ARG A 2 -25.79 -19.31 29.34
C ARG A 2 -25.08 -18.63 28.16
N SER A 3 -25.74 -17.66 27.52
CA SER A 3 -25.18 -16.88 26.42
C SER A 3 -24.09 -15.94 26.95
N LEU A 4 -22.91 -15.96 26.31
CA LEU A 4 -21.80 -15.08 26.66
C LEU A 4 -22.07 -13.66 26.15
N SER A 5 -21.67 -12.64 26.91
CA SER A 5 -21.86 -11.24 26.53
C SER A 5 -21.05 -10.90 25.26
N PRO A 6 -21.56 -9.99 24.40
CA PRO A 6 -20.94 -9.65 23.12
C PRO A 6 -19.51 -9.10 23.28
N VAL A 7 -19.22 -8.47 24.42
CA VAL A 7 -17.87 -7.96 24.76
C VAL A 7 -16.89 -9.11 24.99
N LEU A 8 -17.33 -10.17 25.69
CA LEU A 8 -16.50 -11.34 25.98
C LEU A 8 -16.28 -12.18 24.72
N ALA A 9 -17.28 -12.25 23.84
CA ALA A 9 -17.15 -12.86 22.51
C ALA A 9 -16.18 -12.08 21.60
N SER A 10 -16.17 -10.75 21.69
CA SER A 10 -15.26 -9.88 20.92
C SER A 10 -13.80 -10.04 21.38
N LEU A 11 -13.56 -10.08 22.69
CA LEU A 11 -12.23 -10.32 23.25
C LEU A 11 -11.70 -11.72 22.92
N ALA A 12 -12.57 -12.74 22.92
CA ALA A 12 -12.20 -14.10 22.50
C ALA A 12 -11.76 -14.18 21.02
N ASN A 13 -12.23 -13.27 20.16
CA ASN A 13 -11.78 -13.18 18.76
C ASN A 13 -10.42 -12.46 18.62
N VAL A 14 -10.06 -11.55 19.53
CA VAL A 14 -8.78 -10.81 19.52
C VAL A 14 -7.61 -11.68 19.99
N PHE A 15 -7.85 -12.61 20.93
CA PHE A 15 -6.83 -13.51 21.47
C PHE A 15 -6.77 -14.89 20.80
N LYS A 16 -7.37 -15.08 19.62
CA LYS A 16 -7.18 -16.30 18.84
C LYS A 16 -5.71 -16.42 18.42
N ILE A 17 -4.92 -17.07 19.26
CA ILE A 17 -3.66 -17.68 18.88
C ILE A 17 -4.00 -18.60 17.70
N PRO A 18 -3.46 -18.39 16.49
CA PRO A 18 -3.76 -19.23 15.35
C PRO A 18 -3.07 -20.58 15.57
N LEU A 19 -3.72 -21.48 16.29
CA LEU A 19 -3.45 -22.90 16.16
C LEU A 19 -4.05 -23.33 14.83
N SER A 20 -3.19 -23.60 13.85
CA SER A 20 -3.53 -24.18 12.54
C SER A 20 -4.40 -23.32 11.62
N GLN A 21 -3.76 -22.42 10.87
CA GLN A 21 -4.29 -22.05 9.55
C GLN A 21 -3.98 -23.20 8.58
N THR A 22 -4.98 -24.04 8.31
CA THR A 22 -4.99 -24.87 7.10
C THR A 22 -5.09 -23.93 5.91
N THR A 23 -4.12 -23.98 5.01
CA THR A 23 -4.12 -23.27 3.74
C THR A 23 -5.31 -23.70 2.88
N PHE A 24 -6.44 -22.99 2.99
CA PHE A 24 -7.48 -23.05 1.96
C PHE A 24 -7.04 -22.15 0.80
N ARG A 25 -6.73 -22.78 -0.34
CA ARG A 25 -6.59 -22.09 -1.62
C ARG A 25 -7.97 -21.54 -2.03
N PRO A 26 -8.09 -20.26 -2.45
CA PRO A 26 -9.34 -19.78 -3.02
C PRO A 26 -9.57 -20.47 -4.38
N SER A 27 -10.61 -21.29 -4.47
CA SER A 27 -11.16 -21.81 -5.72
C SER A 27 -12.01 -20.70 -6.34
N VAL A 28 -11.55 -20.14 -7.47
CA VAL A 28 -12.32 -19.16 -8.24
C VAL A 28 -13.37 -19.93 -9.04
N SER A 29 -14.59 -20.04 -8.51
CA SER A 29 -15.74 -20.51 -9.29
C SER A 29 -16.13 -19.46 -10.32
N ARG A 30 -15.74 -19.69 -11.58
CA ARG A 30 -16.19 -18.88 -12.71
C ARG A 30 -17.60 -19.34 -13.09
N VAL A 31 -18.61 -18.58 -12.67
CA VAL A 31 -19.99 -18.74 -13.12
C VAL A 31 -20.06 -18.29 -14.58
N ILE A 32 -20.27 -19.22 -15.50
CA ILE A 32 -20.56 -18.90 -16.91
C ILE A 32 -22.07 -19.01 -17.07
N SER A 33 -22.74 -17.86 -17.15
CA SER A 33 -24.12 -17.73 -17.58
C SER A 33 -24.22 -18.07 -19.07
N ALA A 34 -24.93 -19.15 -19.40
CA ALA A 34 -25.22 -19.55 -20.76
C ALA A 34 -26.33 -18.68 -21.38
N LEU A 35 -26.09 -18.13 -22.56
CA LEU A 35 -27.15 -17.69 -23.48
C LEU A 35 -27.56 -18.88 -24.37
N PRO A 36 -28.85 -19.05 -24.70
CA PRO A 36 -29.28 -20.07 -25.64
C PRO A 36 -29.10 -19.58 -27.09
N SER A 37 -28.28 -20.27 -27.87
CA SER A 37 -28.25 -20.15 -29.33
C SER A 37 -28.76 -21.43 -29.97
N THR A 38 -29.75 -21.23 -30.82
CA THR A 38 -30.60 -22.13 -31.58
C THR A 38 -29.83 -23.03 -32.57
N THR A 39 -30.30 -24.28 -32.65
CA THR A 39 -30.30 -25.21 -33.80
C THR A 39 -29.09 -25.26 -34.75
N GLY A 40 -28.37 -26.38 -34.67
CA GLY A 40 -27.42 -26.82 -35.68
C GLY A 40 -26.95 -28.24 -35.37
N SER A 41 -27.68 -29.24 -35.87
CA SER A 41 -27.35 -30.66 -35.81
C SER A 41 -26.02 -30.96 -36.50
N SER A 42 -25.04 -31.42 -35.72
CA SER A 42 -23.90 -32.19 -36.24
C SER A 42 -23.45 -33.20 -35.19
N SER A 43 -23.59 -34.48 -35.52
CA SER A 43 -23.08 -35.61 -34.76
C SER A 43 -21.55 -35.64 -34.81
N THR A 44 -20.92 -35.20 -33.72
CA THR A 44 -19.52 -35.53 -33.44
C THR A 44 -19.45 -36.11 -32.04
N GLN A 45 -19.04 -37.39 -31.95
CA GLN A 45 -18.75 -38.06 -30.70
C GLN A 45 -17.67 -37.27 -29.95
N GLN A 46 -18.07 -36.53 -28.92
CA GLN A 46 -17.13 -35.88 -28.01
C GLN A 46 -16.59 -36.94 -27.04
N ALA A 47 -15.38 -37.42 -27.30
CA ALA A 47 -14.61 -38.15 -26.30
C ALA A 47 -14.46 -37.29 -25.03
N PRO A 48 -14.54 -37.85 -23.81
CA PRO A 48 -14.38 -37.08 -22.59
C PRO A 48 -12.96 -36.49 -22.54
N ALA A 49 -12.86 -35.17 -22.73
CA ALA A 49 -11.60 -34.46 -22.59
C ALA A 49 -11.20 -34.40 -21.11
N THR A 50 -10.51 -35.43 -20.62
CA THR A 50 -9.81 -35.43 -19.34
C THR A 50 -8.61 -34.48 -19.45
N ARG A 51 -8.84 -33.17 -19.32
CA ARG A 51 -7.74 -32.23 -19.14
C ARG A 51 -7.16 -32.45 -17.74
N PRO A 52 -5.88 -32.83 -17.60
CA PRO A 52 -5.29 -33.02 -16.28
C PRO A 52 -5.28 -31.68 -15.54
N PHE A 53 -5.79 -31.67 -14.30
CA PHE A 53 -5.73 -30.56 -13.35
C PHE A 53 -4.29 -30.40 -12.81
N SER A 54 -3.31 -30.19 -13.68
CA SER A 54 -1.94 -29.93 -13.29
C SER A 54 -1.45 -28.68 -14.00
N SER A 55 -1.12 -27.66 -13.21
CA SER A 55 -0.54 -26.41 -13.70
C SER A 55 0.93 -26.55 -14.14
N THR A 56 1.47 -27.76 -14.11
CA THR A 56 2.85 -28.06 -14.47
C THR A 56 2.90 -28.50 -15.93
N SER A 57 3.50 -27.69 -16.79
CA SER A 57 3.67 -28.01 -18.22
C SER A 57 4.42 -29.33 -18.38
N SER A 58 3.89 -30.26 -19.17
CA SER A 58 4.56 -31.52 -19.50
C SER A 58 5.93 -31.25 -20.13
N LEU A 59 6.98 -31.84 -19.57
CA LEU A 59 8.33 -31.71 -20.10
C LEU A 59 8.42 -32.45 -21.44
N LEU A 60 8.46 -31.70 -22.54
CA LEU A 60 8.68 -32.27 -23.86
C LEU A 60 10.11 -32.82 -23.98
N LYS A 61 10.25 -34.00 -24.60
CA LYS A 61 11.54 -34.63 -24.93
C LYS A 61 12.35 -33.66 -25.79
N ARG A 62 13.49 -33.18 -25.28
CA ARG A 62 14.41 -32.29 -26.01
C ARG A 62 15.03 -33.03 -27.20
N LYS A 63 14.46 -32.87 -28.40
CA LYS A 63 15.13 -33.16 -29.68
C LYS A 63 16.02 -31.95 -30.02
N GLY A 64 17.18 -32.18 -30.63
CA GLY A 64 18.31 -31.23 -30.75
C GLY A 64 18.09 -29.88 -31.47
N ASN A 65 16.85 -29.43 -31.68
CA ASN A 65 16.49 -28.16 -32.29
C ASN A 65 15.38 -27.46 -31.50
N ALA A 66 15.62 -27.18 -30.20
CA ALA A 66 14.67 -26.41 -29.40
C ALA A 66 14.63 -24.95 -29.91
N PRO A 67 13.45 -24.35 -30.16
CA PRO A 67 13.37 -22.97 -30.59
C PRO A 67 14.03 -22.07 -29.55
N ARG A 68 14.84 -21.10 -30.00
CA ARG A 68 15.41 -20.07 -29.13
C ARG A 68 14.26 -19.30 -28.50
N ILE A 69 13.91 -19.65 -27.26
CA ILE A 69 12.93 -18.92 -26.46
C ILE A 69 13.48 -17.51 -26.30
N ASP A 70 12.65 -16.51 -26.61
CA ASP A 70 13.02 -15.10 -26.47
C ASP A 70 13.61 -14.85 -25.07
N LYS A 71 14.77 -14.19 -25.01
CA LYS A 71 15.44 -13.82 -23.76
C LYS A 71 14.52 -13.00 -22.87
N ARG A 72 13.63 -12.19 -23.45
CA ARG A 72 12.61 -11.42 -22.73
C ARG A 72 11.65 -12.33 -21.99
N ILE A 73 11.15 -13.38 -22.65
CA ILE A 73 10.26 -14.38 -22.04
C ILE A 73 10.99 -15.14 -20.94
N THR A 74 12.28 -15.43 -21.15
CA THR A 74 13.13 -16.09 -20.13
C THR A 74 13.32 -15.21 -18.90
N LEU A 75 13.60 -13.92 -19.07
CA LEU A 75 13.72 -12.94 -17.99
C LEU A 75 12.38 -12.76 -17.25
N ILE A 76 11.26 -12.65 -17.97
CA ILE A 76 9.93 -12.58 -17.37
C ILE A 76 9.66 -13.82 -16.50
N ARG A 77 9.93 -15.02 -17.02
CA ARG A 77 9.77 -16.28 -16.25
C ARG A 77 10.68 -16.31 -15.03
N TYR A 78 11.92 -15.83 -15.16
CA TYR A 78 12.88 -15.76 -14.07
C TYR A 78 12.42 -14.81 -12.94
N PHE A 79 11.93 -13.61 -13.28
CA PHE A 79 11.46 -12.65 -12.28
C PHE A 79 10.10 -13.04 -11.65
N LEU A 80 9.21 -13.69 -12.41
CA LEU A 80 7.92 -14.17 -11.87
C LEU A 80 8.09 -15.41 -10.98
N HIS A 81 8.96 -16.33 -11.36
CA HIS A 81 9.20 -17.59 -10.66
C HIS A 81 10.69 -17.77 -10.42
N HIS A 82 11.23 -16.96 -9.51
CA HIS A 82 12.65 -17.01 -9.22
C HIS A 82 12.98 -18.28 -8.42
N PRO A 83 13.86 -19.16 -8.93
CA PRO A 83 14.21 -20.42 -8.25
C PRO A 83 14.92 -20.23 -6.90
N LEU A 84 15.43 -19.03 -6.60
CA LEU A 84 16.07 -18.69 -5.33
C LEU A 84 15.10 -18.03 -4.35
N THR A 85 13.79 -18.04 -4.62
CA THR A 85 12.81 -17.61 -3.61
C THR A 85 12.90 -18.54 -2.39
N PRO A 86 13.29 -18.02 -1.23
CA PRO A 86 13.44 -18.87 -0.05
C PRO A 86 12.07 -19.38 0.40
N ARG A 87 12.06 -20.57 1.00
CA ARG A 87 10.84 -21.11 1.61
C ARG A 87 10.38 -20.19 2.76
N PRO A 88 9.07 -20.15 3.06
CA PRO A 88 8.57 -19.38 4.20
C PRO A 88 9.31 -19.72 5.50
N LEU A 89 9.63 -18.67 6.25
CA LEU A 89 10.43 -18.76 7.47
C LEU A 89 9.67 -19.50 8.58
N ARG A 90 10.31 -20.51 9.17
CA ARG A 90 9.76 -21.29 10.29
C ARG A 90 10.45 -20.86 11.59
N PHE A 91 9.68 -20.33 12.53
CA PHE A 91 10.20 -19.92 13.83
C PHE A 91 9.93 -20.98 14.91
N SER A 92 10.87 -21.13 15.85
CA SER A 92 10.60 -21.81 17.12
C SER A 92 9.64 -20.97 17.97
N ARG A 93 8.98 -21.58 18.95
CA ARG A 93 7.99 -20.90 19.80
C ARG A 93 8.54 -19.62 20.46
N THR A 94 9.71 -19.69 21.09
CA THR A 94 10.32 -18.53 21.77
C THR A 94 10.72 -17.42 20.79
N ARG A 95 11.24 -17.79 19.60
CA ARG A 95 11.57 -16.82 18.54
C ARG A 95 10.32 -16.16 17.97
N PHE A 96 9.24 -16.92 17.76
CA PHE A 96 7.95 -16.41 17.31
C PHE A 96 7.37 -15.40 18.30
N LEU A 97 7.40 -15.70 19.61
CA LEU A 97 6.91 -14.79 20.64
C LEU A 97 7.71 -13.48 20.70
N ARG A 98 9.04 -13.54 20.58
CA ARG A 98 9.89 -12.33 20.49
C ARG A 98 9.52 -11.48 19.28
N HIS A 99 9.42 -12.11 18.11
CA HIS A 99 9.03 -11.41 16.88
C HIS A 99 7.64 -10.77 17.00
N TRP A 100 6.67 -11.51 17.54
CA TRP A 100 5.30 -11.00 17.77
C TRP A 100 5.29 -9.80 18.71
N THR A 101 6.08 -9.85 19.79
CA THR A 101 6.18 -8.76 20.76
C THR A 101 6.77 -7.50 20.13
N ILE A 102 7.88 -7.63 19.39
CA ILE A 102 8.50 -6.50 18.66
C ILE A 102 7.52 -5.92 17.65
N HIS A 103 6.85 -6.77 16.87
CA HIS A 103 5.87 -6.34 15.89
C HIS A 103 4.71 -5.58 16.54
N ARG A 104 4.20 -6.05 17.69
CA ARG A 104 3.14 -5.36 18.41
C ARG A 104 3.59 -4.02 18.99
N ALA A 105 4.80 -3.96 19.57
CA ALA A 105 5.40 -2.72 20.05
C ALA A 105 5.56 -1.69 18.92
N TRP A 106 6.01 -2.14 17.74
CA TRP A 106 6.11 -1.30 16.55
C TRP A 106 4.76 -0.76 16.09
N GLN A 107 3.71 -1.58 16.05
CA GLN A 107 2.36 -1.12 15.73
C GLN A 107 1.84 -0.07 16.72
N LEU A 108 2.10 -0.25 18.01
CA LEU A 108 1.74 0.72 19.05
C LEU A 108 2.49 2.03 18.85
N TYR A 109 3.81 1.97 18.65
CA TYR A 109 4.65 3.13 18.36
C TYR A 109 4.13 3.90 17.14
N GLN A 110 3.86 3.21 16.02
CA GLN A 110 3.31 3.86 14.83
C GLN A 110 1.95 4.51 15.09
N SER A 111 1.07 3.86 15.87
CA SER A 111 -0.22 4.43 16.23
C SER A 111 -0.08 5.70 17.04
N GLN A 112 0.87 5.73 17.98
CA GLN A 112 1.17 6.90 18.79
C GLN A 112 1.78 8.02 17.93
N SER A 113 2.73 7.69 17.05
CA SER A 113 3.35 8.63 16.12
C SER A 113 2.32 9.30 15.20
N ARG A 114 1.41 8.51 14.60
CA ARG A 114 0.31 9.06 13.79
C ARG A 114 -0.62 9.96 14.60
N LYS A 115 -0.98 9.55 15.82
CA LYS A 115 -1.83 10.36 16.70
C LYS A 115 -1.16 11.69 17.06
N ALA A 116 0.13 11.66 17.39
CA ALA A 116 0.90 12.87 17.69
C ALA A 116 0.95 13.81 16.48
N GLN A 117 1.19 13.28 15.28
CA GLN A 117 1.16 14.08 14.05
C GLN A 117 -0.22 14.70 13.79
N GLN A 118 -1.31 13.94 13.99
CA GLN A 118 -2.67 14.45 13.83
C GLN A 118 -3.00 15.57 14.83
N LEU A 119 -2.58 15.41 16.09
CA LEU A 119 -2.76 16.44 17.11
C LEU A 119 -1.96 17.70 16.81
N GLU A 120 -0.74 17.57 16.30
CA GLU A 120 0.06 18.73 15.90
C GLU A 120 -0.57 19.47 14.71
N LEU A 121 -1.07 18.75 13.71
CA LEU A 121 -1.82 19.34 12.60
C LEU A 121 -3.09 20.04 13.08
N GLN A 122 -3.83 19.42 14.02
CA GLN A 122 -5.00 20.03 14.64
C GLN A 122 -4.64 21.30 15.41
N ARG A 123 -3.54 21.29 16.18
CA ARG A 123 -3.03 22.45 16.93
C ARG A 123 -2.69 23.59 15.98
N GLN A 124 -1.96 23.31 14.90
CA GLN A 124 -1.64 24.30 13.87
C GLN A 124 -2.90 24.87 13.22
N TRP A 125 -3.87 24.02 12.88
CA TRP A 125 -5.14 24.46 12.32
C TRP A 125 -5.94 25.35 13.28
N GLN A 126 -6.03 24.98 14.56
CA GLN A 126 -6.69 25.79 15.59
C GLN A 126 -6.01 27.15 15.76
N ALA A 127 -4.68 27.19 15.79
CA ALA A 127 -3.92 28.43 15.88
C ALA A 127 -4.15 29.33 14.65
N MET A 128 -4.13 28.77 13.44
CA MET A 128 -4.43 29.51 12.21
C MET A 128 -5.87 30.03 12.20
N SER A 129 -6.84 29.22 12.66
CA SER A 129 -8.25 29.61 12.75
C SER A 129 -8.44 30.78 13.73
N ALA A 130 -7.84 30.69 14.92
CA ALA A 130 -7.91 31.76 15.92
C ALA A 130 -7.33 33.07 15.38
N ALA A 131 -6.14 33.02 14.76
CA ALA A 131 -5.53 34.19 14.14
C ALA A 131 -6.40 34.82 13.03
N CYS A 132 -7.09 33.99 12.23
CA CYS A 132 -8.00 34.48 11.21
C CYS A 132 -9.25 35.15 11.80
N GLU A 133 -9.80 34.62 12.91
CA GLU A 133 -10.94 35.23 13.61
C GLU A 133 -10.57 36.57 14.24
N GLU A 134 -9.37 36.68 14.82
CA GLU A 134 -8.81 37.95 15.30
C GLU A 134 -8.66 38.96 14.16
N LEU A 135 -8.15 38.55 12.99
CA LEU A 135 -8.07 39.42 11.81
C LEU A 135 -9.45 39.83 11.27
N ARG A 136 -10.48 39.01 11.48
CA ARG A 136 -11.84 39.27 10.98
C ARG A 136 -12.57 40.29 11.85
N THR A 137 -12.32 40.28 13.16
CA THR A 137 -13.11 41.05 14.14
C THR A 137 -12.28 42.06 14.93
N GLY A 138 -11.05 41.73 15.30
CA GLY A 138 -10.20 42.51 16.21
C GLY A 138 -9.35 43.61 15.55
N ALA A 139 -9.10 43.54 14.24
CA ALA A 139 -8.23 44.50 13.55
C ALA A 139 -8.86 45.89 13.26
N GLY A 140 -10.16 46.09 13.56
CA GLY A 140 -10.86 47.37 13.36
C GLY A 140 -11.01 47.82 11.90
N ASP A 141 -10.66 46.96 10.93
CA ASP A 141 -10.61 47.25 9.50
C ASP A 141 -11.83 46.76 8.71
N GLY A 142 -12.88 46.30 9.42
CA GLY A 142 -14.07 45.67 8.83
C GLY A 142 -13.75 44.36 8.08
N GLY A 143 -12.73 43.62 8.50
CA GLY A 143 -12.34 42.34 7.92
C GLY A 143 -11.71 42.46 6.53
N ARG A 144 -11.09 43.60 6.20
CA ARG A 144 -10.40 43.82 4.91
C ARG A 144 -9.16 42.95 4.78
N LEU A 145 -8.33 42.88 5.82
CA LEU A 145 -7.13 42.05 5.90
C LEU A 145 -7.49 40.56 5.85
N PHE A 146 -8.53 40.15 6.58
CA PHE A 146 -9.06 38.80 6.51
C PHE A 146 -9.42 38.41 5.06
N ARG A 147 -10.21 39.24 4.35
CA ARG A 147 -10.56 38.99 2.94
C ARG A 147 -9.34 38.87 2.03
N LYS A 148 -8.32 39.71 2.22
CA LYS A 148 -7.05 39.61 1.47
C LYS A 148 -6.29 38.32 1.75
N SER A 149 -6.22 37.88 3.01
CA SER A 149 -5.51 36.65 3.39
C SER A 149 -6.16 35.39 2.82
N MET A 150 -7.48 35.40 2.57
CA MET A 150 -8.22 34.28 2.00
C MET A 150 -8.07 34.16 0.47
N ILE A 151 -7.43 35.13 -0.19
CA ILE A 151 -7.21 35.11 -1.64
C ILE A 151 -6.17 34.02 -1.96
N LYS A 152 -6.56 33.04 -2.78
CA LYS A 152 -5.70 31.91 -3.19
C LYS A 152 -4.98 32.16 -4.53
N THR A 153 -4.64 33.41 -4.83
CA THR A 153 -3.97 33.77 -6.09
C THR A 153 -2.65 33.03 -6.22
N LYS A 154 -2.43 32.36 -7.37
CA LYS A 154 -1.23 31.59 -7.72
C LYS A 154 -0.87 30.39 -6.84
N VAL A 155 -1.61 30.12 -5.76
CA VAL A 155 -1.37 28.95 -4.87
C VAL A 155 -1.39 27.64 -5.64
N PHE A 156 -2.28 27.52 -6.63
CA PHE A 156 -2.43 26.32 -7.47
C PHE A 156 -1.66 26.37 -8.80
N GLN A 157 -0.98 27.49 -9.10
CA GLN A 157 -0.21 27.67 -10.34
C GLN A 157 1.30 27.58 -10.07
N ASP A 158 1.81 28.42 -9.16
CA ASP A 158 3.24 28.56 -8.91
C ASP A 158 3.78 27.46 -7.97
N MET A 159 2.89 26.76 -7.26
CA MET A 159 3.21 25.72 -6.28
C MET A 159 4.27 26.17 -5.25
N PHE A 160 5.02 25.23 -4.67
CA PHE A 160 6.14 25.51 -3.78
C PHE A 160 7.43 25.70 -4.60
N PRO A 161 8.33 26.64 -4.22
CA PRO A 161 9.60 26.77 -4.92
C PRO A 161 10.43 25.49 -4.77
N ILE A 162 10.99 25.00 -5.88
CA ILE A 162 11.72 23.72 -5.94
C ILE A 162 12.89 23.64 -4.97
N GLU A 163 13.49 24.78 -4.61
CA GLU A 163 14.59 24.87 -3.65
C GLU A 163 14.19 24.41 -2.23
N TYR A 164 12.91 24.59 -1.84
CA TYR A 164 12.38 24.13 -0.55
C TYR A 164 11.95 22.66 -0.55
N GLY A 165 11.76 22.05 -1.72
CA GLY A 165 11.35 20.65 -1.86
C GLY A 165 12.47 19.63 -1.57
N ARG A 166 13.59 20.06 -0.99
CA ARG A 166 14.74 19.21 -0.68
C ARG A 166 14.36 18.22 0.43
N LEU A 167 14.60 16.93 0.17
CA LEU A 167 14.36 15.88 1.15
C LEU A 167 15.44 15.91 2.24
N GLN A 168 15.08 15.45 3.44
CA GLN A 168 16.03 15.25 4.52
C GLN A 168 17.00 14.12 4.16
N THR A 169 18.30 14.33 4.42
CA THR A 169 19.39 13.36 4.19
C THR A 169 19.93 12.86 5.52
N GLU A 170 20.48 11.64 5.52
CA GLU A 170 21.06 11.01 6.73
C GLU A 170 22.27 11.79 7.28
N ALA A 171 23.07 12.40 6.39
CA ALA A 171 24.19 13.25 6.74
C ALA A 171 24.08 14.61 6.01
N PRO A 172 24.57 15.71 6.61
CA PRO A 172 24.58 17.01 5.95
C PRO A 172 25.56 17.03 4.76
N SER A 173 25.37 17.97 3.83
CA SER A 173 26.37 18.23 2.79
C SER A 173 27.63 18.88 3.39
N ARG A 174 28.74 18.85 2.66
CA ARG A 174 30.02 19.44 3.11
C ARG A 174 29.90 20.92 3.49
N GLU A 175 29.10 21.66 2.75
CA GLU A 175 28.89 23.10 2.95
C GLU A 175 27.67 23.38 3.85
N GLY A 176 26.75 22.42 4.02
CA GLY A 176 25.57 22.51 4.88
C GLY A 176 24.52 23.52 4.39
N TRP A 177 24.83 24.82 4.50
CA TRP A 177 23.97 25.93 4.16
C TRP A 177 24.70 26.99 3.32
N ASN A 178 24.05 27.50 2.27
CA ASN A 178 24.62 28.56 1.46
C ASN A 178 24.36 29.94 2.09
N HIS A 179 25.35 30.47 2.81
CA HIS A 179 25.31 31.81 3.40
C HIS A 179 25.50 32.94 2.37
N GLU A 180 25.99 32.63 1.18
CA GLU A 180 26.28 33.59 0.11
C GLU A 180 25.12 33.74 -0.89
N TRP A 181 23.95 33.17 -0.59
CA TRP A 181 22.79 33.23 -1.48
C TRP A 181 22.45 34.67 -1.85
N LYS A 182 22.38 34.95 -3.14
CA LYS A 182 21.97 36.25 -3.71
C LYS A 182 20.81 36.03 -4.68
N ARG A 183 19.86 36.96 -4.67
CA ARG A 183 18.76 36.98 -5.65
C ARG A 183 19.36 37.13 -7.04
N MET A 184 19.11 36.17 -7.93
CA MET A 184 19.49 36.27 -9.33
C MET A 184 18.78 37.47 -9.97
N GLU A 185 19.53 38.39 -10.57
CA GLU A 185 18.95 39.45 -11.40
C GLU A 185 18.39 38.84 -12.68
N LYS A 186 17.17 39.25 -13.05
CA LYS A 186 16.50 38.78 -14.26
C LYS A 186 17.18 39.46 -15.45
N LYS A 187 17.94 38.72 -16.25
CA LYS A 187 18.41 39.17 -17.57
C LYS A 187 17.24 39.28 -18.56
#